data_AF-A0AAU5DJ60-F1
#
_entry.id   AF-A0AAU5DJ60-F1
#
_cell.length_a   1.000
_cell.length_b   1.000
_cell.length_c   1.000
_cell.angle_alpha   90.00
_cell.angle_beta   90.00
_cell.angle_gamma   90.00
#
_symmetry.space_group_name_H-M   'P 1'
#
loop_
_entity.id
_entity.type
_entity.pdbx_description
1 polymer ?
#
loop_
_entity_poly.entity_id
_entity_poly.type
_entity_poly.pdbx_seq_one_letter_code
_entity_poly.pdbx_strand_id
1 'polypeptide(L)'
;MSTHYASPTHILALVKGAAEGDAIKHITPMGLGTHLDDAVACGLLTIGSDDYDLHPTDTGRALYEAHLTGLPDGRANHWGSAVPRAAVDQVHRLHLKATGRAVVVEAELTGPGHGTVTVTHGTRHATPPRAALGRTRNAPGRATGWYIDPTPDGTAPARATGRTKDDVIRRYLRTLGVWPEAITYARIRYTPPR
;
A
#
# COMPACT_ATOMS: atom_id res chain seq x y z
N MET A 1 -4.47 5.84 18.53
CA MET A 1 -3.91 4.96 17.49
C MET A 1 -4.67 5.18 16.18
N SER A 2 -3.96 5.53 15.11
CA SER A 2 -4.55 5.85 13.80
C SER A 2 -5.25 4.63 13.16
N THR A 3 -6.39 4.88 12.51
CA THR A 3 -7.16 3.88 11.75
C THR A 3 -6.68 3.73 10.29
N HIS A 4 -5.62 4.44 9.91
CA HIS A 4 -5.08 4.48 8.56
C HIS A 4 -3.79 3.64 8.44
N TYR A 5 -3.56 3.05 7.27
CA TYR A 5 -2.36 2.26 6.96
C TYR A 5 -1.36 3.17 6.26
N ALA A 6 -0.06 2.90 6.38
CA ALA A 6 0.90 3.48 5.47
C ALA A 6 0.85 2.79 4.11
N SER A 7 0.62 3.58 3.07
CA SER A 7 0.78 3.19 1.68
C SER A 7 2.18 3.60 1.27
N PRO A 8 3.01 2.70 0.71
CA PRO A 8 4.31 3.07 0.17
C PRO A 8 4.16 4.18 -0.86
N THR A 9 3.13 4.13 -1.69
CA THR A 9 2.85 5.17 -2.68
C THR A 9 2.60 6.52 -2.02
N HIS A 10 1.96 6.57 -0.85
CA HIS A 10 1.78 7.81 -0.10
C HIS A 10 3.05 8.27 0.63
N ILE A 11 3.89 7.35 1.12
CA ILE A 11 5.23 7.69 1.63
C ILE A 11 6.08 8.29 0.50
N LEU A 12 6.08 7.66 -0.69
CA LEU A 12 6.74 8.18 -1.88
C LEU A 12 6.18 9.54 -2.31
N ALA A 13 4.87 9.76 -2.13
CA ALA A 13 4.22 11.04 -2.40
C ALA A 13 4.74 12.16 -1.51
N LEU A 14 4.93 11.87 -0.21
CA LEU A 14 5.53 12.81 0.74
C LEU A 14 6.99 13.10 0.38
N VAL A 15 7.78 12.08 0.04
CA VAL A 15 9.17 12.25 -0.37
C VAL A 15 9.28 13.10 -1.65
N LYS A 16 8.46 12.82 -2.66
CA LYS A 16 8.41 13.61 -3.91
C LYS A 16 7.99 15.05 -3.62
N GLY A 17 6.90 15.25 -2.87
CA GLY A 17 6.41 16.58 -2.54
C GLY A 17 7.46 17.41 -1.77
N ALA A 18 8.07 16.83 -0.74
CA ALA A 18 9.11 17.50 0.05
C ALA A 18 10.33 17.86 -0.80
N ALA A 19 10.75 16.98 -1.73
CA ALA A 19 11.85 17.27 -2.65
C ALA A 19 11.52 18.37 -3.67
N GLU A 20 10.25 18.56 -4.00
CA GLU A 20 9.75 19.59 -4.92
C GLU A 20 9.37 20.91 -4.22
N GLY A 21 9.47 20.96 -2.87
CA GLY A 21 9.15 22.14 -2.07
C GLY A 21 7.67 22.28 -1.67
N ASP A 22 6.83 21.27 -1.94
CA ASP A 22 5.45 21.19 -1.43
C ASP A 22 5.16 19.76 -0.97
N ALA A 23 5.39 19.51 0.31
CA ALA A 23 5.25 18.22 0.97
C ALA A 23 3.88 17.54 0.76
N ILE A 24 2.81 18.32 0.63
CA ILE A 24 1.44 17.81 0.54
C ILE A 24 0.89 17.79 -0.89
N LYS A 25 1.68 18.23 -1.89
CA LYS A 25 1.30 18.31 -3.31
C LYS A 25 0.66 17.04 -3.85
N HIS A 26 1.23 15.88 -3.50
CA HIS A 26 0.88 14.59 -4.12
C HIS A 26 0.00 13.68 -3.27
N ILE A 27 -0.29 14.05 -2.03
CA ILE A 27 -1.01 13.20 -1.07
C ILE A 27 -2.36 13.80 -0.69
N THR A 28 -3.36 12.98 -0.40
CA THR A 28 -4.64 13.45 0.17
C THR A 28 -4.56 13.52 1.69
N PRO A 29 -5.19 14.49 2.37
CA PRO A 29 -5.08 14.66 3.83
C PRO A 29 -5.52 13.46 4.66
N MET A 30 -6.42 12.61 4.14
CA MET A 30 -6.93 11.45 4.86
C MET A 30 -5.84 10.39 5.07
N GLY A 31 -5.46 10.16 6.33
CA GLY A 31 -4.39 9.22 6.71
C GLY A 31 -2.97 9.80 6.65
N LEU A 32 -2.83 11.10 6.39
CA LEU A 32 -1.55 11.81 6.24
C LEU A 32 -0.59 11.58 7.43
N GLY A 33 -1.08 11.71 8.66
CA GLY A 33 -0.24 11.54 9.86
C GLY A 33 0.45 10.18 9.93
N THR A 34 -0.24 9.10 9.55
CA THR A 34 0.39 7.76 9.52
C THR A 34 1.46 7.64 8.44
N HIS A 35 1.21 8.21 7.27
CA HIS A 35 2.22 8.21 6.19
C HIS A 35 3.45 9.02 6.57
N LEU A 36 3.26 10.11 7.31
CA LEU A 36 4.32 10.97 7.80
C LEU A 36 5.17 10.26 8.86
N ASP A 37 4.55 9.71 9.89
CA ASP A 37 5.23 8.97 10.96
C ASP A 37 6.13 7.87 10.37
N ASP A 38 5.61 7.13 9.39
CA ASP A 38 6.36 6.04 8.75
C ASP A 38 7.45 6.55 7.81
N ALA A 39 7.24 7.68 7.11
CA ALA A 39 8.29 8.30 6.29
C ALA A 39 9.47 8.78 7.15
N VAL A 40 9.20 9.33 8.33
CA VAL A 40 10.21 9.75 9.31
C VAL A 40 10.89 8.53 9.94
N ALA A 41 10.12 7.52 10.36
CA ALA A 41 10.68 6.28 10.92
C ALA A 41 11.58 5.53 9.91
N CYS A 42 11.22 5.55 8.62
CA CYS A 42 12.06 5.02 7.54
C CYS A 42 13.34 5.84 7.28
N GLY A 43 13.51 6.99 7.94
CA GLY A 43 14.62 7.91 7.73
C GLY A 43 14.58 8.58 6.36
N LEU A 44 13.41 8.70 5.72
CA LEU A 44 13.25 9.32 4.41
C LEU A 44 13.01 10.83 4.52
N LEU A 45 12.33 11.25 5.58
CA LEU A 45 11.99 12.65 5.85
C LEU A 45 12.42 13.04 7.26
N THR A 46 12.65 14.33 7.44
CA THR A 46 12.76 15.01 8.74
C THR A 46 11.68 16.07 8.82
N ILE A 47 11.20 16.33 10.04
CA ILE A 47 10.23 17.38 10.33
C ILE A 47 11.01 18.60 10.85
N GLY A 48 10.76 19.75 10.24
CA GLY A 48 11.35 21.03 10.60
C GLY A 48 10.56 21.73 11.69
N SER A 49 10.13 22.94 11.41
CA SER A 49 9.49 23.86 12.36
C SER A 49 8.03 23.52 12.68
N ASP A 50 7.33 22.82 11.80
CA ASP A 50 5.97 22.31 12.01
C ASP A 50 5.76 20.95 11.32
N ASP A 51 4.60 20.32 11.56
CA ASP A 51 4.24 18.97 11.07
C ASP A 51 4.23 18.83 9.53
N TYR A 52 4.28 19.93 8.78
CA TYR A 52 4.25 19.94 7.31
C TYR A 52 5.51 20.54 6.69
N ASP A 53 6.42 21.09 7.50
CA ASP A 53 7.77 21.51 7.12
C ASP A 53 8.68 20.29 6.93
N LEU A 54 8.44 19.53 5.86
CA LEU A 54 9.11 18.25 5.60
C LEU A 54 10.34 18.42 4.72
N HIS A 55 11.47 17.88 5.17
CA HIS A 55 12.75 17.92 4.47
C HIS A 55 13.23 16.50 4.13
N PRO A 56 13.56 16.20 2.86
CA PRO A 56 14.18 14.93 2.51
C PRO A 56 15.56 14.79 3.19
N THR A 57 15.79 13.66 3.83
CA THR A 57 17.14 13.24 4.24
C THR A 57 17.97 12.88 3.01
N ASP A 58 19.26 12.57 3.19
CA ASP A 58 20.10 12.02 2.11
C ASP A 58 19.50 10.74 1.51
N THR A 59 18.89 9.88 2.36
CA THR A 59 18.22 8.67 1.89
C THR A 59 16.94 8.99 1.12
N GLY A 60 16.15 9.94 1.58
CA GLY A 60 14.96 10.42 0.88
C GLY A 60 15.29 11.08 -0.46
N ARG A 61 16.34 11.88 -0.50
CA ARG A 61 16.85 12.54 -1.71
C ARG A 61 17.35 11.54 -2.73
N ALA A 62 18.15 10.55 -2.30
CA ALA A 62 18.61 9.48 -3.18
C ALA A 62 17.42 8.66 -3.75
N LEU A 63 16.40 8.38 -2.93
CA LEU A 63 15.17 7.71 -3.38
C LEU A 63 14.42 8.55 -4.42
N TYR A 64 14.31 9.85 -4.19
CA TYR A 64 13.67 10.80 -5.11
C TYR A 64 14.39 10.83 -6.46
N GLU A 65 15.70 11.05 -6.47
CA GLU A 65 16.52 11.15 -7.68
C GLU A 65 16.51 9.86 -8.49
N ALA A 66 16.61 8.71 -7.82
CA ALA A 66 16.68 7.41 -8.48
C ALA A 66 15.33 6.98 -9.10
N HIS A 67 14.20 7.38 -8.51
CA HIS A 67 12.91 6.76 -8.84
C HIS A 67 11.71 7.70 -9.01
N LEU A 68 11.72 8.91 -8.44
CA LEU A 68 10.50 9.73 -8.33
C LEU A 68 10.47 10.94 -9.25
N THR A 69 11.62 11.32 -9.83
CA THR A 69 11.73 12.42 -10.80
C THR A 69 10.85 12.20 -12.04
N GLY A 70 10.74 10.97 -12.51
CA GLY A 70 9.91 10.59 -13.67
C GLY A 70 8.43 10.31 -13.36
N LEU A 71 8.00 10.42 -12.10
CA LEU A 71 6.59 10.20 -11.76
C LEU A 71 5.71 11.37 -12.24
N PRO A 72 4.49 11.09 -12.74
CA PRO A 72 3.60 12.13 -13.20
C PRO A 72 3.19 13.06 -12.07
N ASP A 73 3.02 14.34 -12.41
CA ASP A 73 2.37 15.30 -11.54
C ASP A 73 0.92 14.88 -11.24
N GLY A 74 0.46 15.16 -10.03
CA GLY A 74 -0.88 14.79 -9.55
C GLY A 74 -0.86 13.92 -8.30
N ARG A 75 -2.04 13.47 -7.86
CA ARG A 75 -2.20 12.72 -6.60
C ARG A 75 -1.75 11.28 -6.76
N ALA A 76 -1.10 10.75 -5.73
CA ALA A 76 -0.59 9.38 -5.64
C ALA A 76 -1.62 8.28 -5.94
N ASN A 77 -2.90 8.52 -5.62
CA ASN A 77 -4.00 7.60 -5.97
C ASN A 77 -4.16 7.36 -7.48
N HIS A 78 -3.58 8.23 -8.32
CA HIS A 78 -3.66 8.16 -9.77
C HIS A 78 -2.37 7.70 -10.44
N TRP A 79 -1.29 7.50 -9.68
CA TRP A 79 -0.01 7.07 -10.27
C TRP A 79 -0.05 5.63 -10.79
N GLY A 80 -0.86 4.75 -10.18
CA GLY A 80 -1.09 3.40 -10.68
C GLY A 80 0.21 2.64 -11.01
N SER A 81 0.34 2.20 -12.27
CA SER A 81 1.51 1.47 -12.76
C SER A 81 2.76 2.32 -12.99
N ALA A 82 2.67 3.66 -12.91
CA ALA A 82 3.83 4.54 -13.05
C ALA A 82 4.78 4.44 -11.84
N VAL A 83 4.31 3.98 -10.68
CA VAL A 83 5.12 3.83 -9.46
C VAL A 83 6.20 2.77 -9.65
N PRO A 84 7.50 3.12 -9.63
CA PRO A 84 8.55 2.14 -9.84
C PRO A 84 8.56 1.10 -8.72
N ARG A 85 8.66 -0.16 -9.13
CA ARG A 85 8.75 -1.29 -8.20
C ARG A 85 9.93 -1.12 -7.23
N ALA A 86 11.08 -0.70 -7.73
CA ALA A 86 12.29 -0.53 -6.93
C ALA A 86 12.07 0.48 -5.78
N ALA A 87 11.30 1.54 -6.01
CA ALA A 87 10.98 2.53 -4.97
C ALA A 87 10.11 1.93 -3.86
N VAL A 88 9.08 1.16 -4.24
CA VAL A 88 8.21 0.47 -3.29
C VAL A 88 9.00 -0.57 -2.48
N ASP A 89 9.85 -1.36 -3.14
CA ASP A 89 10.69 -2.36 -2.49
C ASP A 89 11.71 -1.71 -1.54
N GLN A 90 12.22 -0.50 -1.86
CA GLN A 90 13.12 0.26 -0.99
C GLN A 90 12.40 0.80 0.26
N VAL A 91 11.22 1.42 0.11
CA VAL A 91 10.39 1.87 1.25
C VAL A 91 10.06 0.68 2.17
N HIS A 92 9.74 -0.47 1.58
CA HIS A 92 9.46 -1.67 2.36
C HIS A 92 10.68 -2.13 3.18
N ARG A 93 11.88 -2.19 2.58
CA ARG A 93 13.11 -2.57 3.31
C ARG A 93 13.42 -1.59 4.45
N LEU A 94 13.28 -0.30 4.21
CA LEU A 94 13.53 0.73 5.22
C LEU A 94 12.53 0.63 6.38
N HIS A 95 11.26 0.43 6.06
CA HIS A 95 10.23 0.27 7.07
C HIS A 95 10.44 -1.00 7.92
N LEU A 96 10.73 -2.14 7.28
CA LEU A 96 11.03 -3.39 8.00
C LEU A 96 12.23 -3.20 8.95
N LYS A 97 13.27 -2.49 8.49
CA LYS A 97 14.43 -2.15 9.33
C LYS A 97 14.05 -1.26 10.51
N ALA A 98 13.19 -0.28 10.30
CA ALA A 98 12.79 0.69 11.32
C ALA A 98 11.88 0.09 12.39
N THR A 99 10.96 -0.79 12.01
CA THR A 99 9.89 -1.27 12.91
C THR A 99 10.02 -2.74 13.29
N GLY A 100 10.90 -3.49 12.62
CA GLY A 100 11.00 -4.95 12.77
C GLY A 100 9.76 -5.71 12.29
N ARG A 101 8.83 -5.04 11.59
CA ARG A 101 7.49 -5.57 11.28
C ARG A 101 7.07 -5.16 9.85
N ALA A 102 6.79 -6.12 8.98
CA ALA A 102 6.20 -5.84 7.68
C ALA A 102 5.34 -6.99 7.17
N VAL A 103 4.20 -6.67 6.56
CA VAL A 103 3.33 -7.64 5.88
C VAL A 103 3.12 -7.19 4.45
N VAL A 104 3.65 -7.98 3.53
CA VAL A 104 3.53 -7.70 2.10
C VAL A 104 2.35 -8.46 1.54
N VAL A 105 1.47 -7.73 0.87
CA VAL A 105 0.26 -8.24 0.24
C VAL A 105 0.30 -7.87 -1.24
N GLU A 106 0.56 -8.83 -2.11
CA GLU A 106 0.46 -8.62 -3.53
C GLU A 106 -0.97 -8.89 -4.00
N ALA A 107 -1.64 -7.87 -4.55
CA ALA A 107 -2.93 -8.00 -5.21
C ALA A 107 -2.74 -7.96 -6.74
N GLU A 108 -2.83 -9.09 -7.42
CA GLU A 108 -2.80 -9.13 -8.88
C GLU A 108 -4.22 -9.09 -9.43
N LEU A 109 -4.57 -8.05 -10.17
CA LEU A 109 -5.82 -7.96 -10.94
C LEU A 109 -5.62 -8.55 -12.33
N THR A 110 -6.36 -9.61 -12.64
CA THR A 110 -6.37 -10.29 -13.94
C THR A 110 -7.47 -9.76 -14.87
N GLY A 111 -8.30 -8.84 -14.38
CA GLY A 111 -9.33 -8.16 -15.17
C GLY A 111 -10.05 -7.06 -14.36
N PRO A 112 -11.02 -6.36 -14.96
CA PRO A 112 -11.75 -5.28 -14.30
C PRO A 112 -12.50 -5.75 -13.04
N GLY A 113 -11.89 -5.54 -11.88
CA GLY A 113 -12.48 -5.92 -10.59
C GLY A 113 -12.33 -7.40 -10.22
N HIS A 114 -11.41 -8.12 -10.87
CA HIS A 114 -11.12 -9.53 -10.60
C HIS A 114 -9.61 -9.74 -10.47
N GLY A 115 -9.20 -10.63 -9.57
CA GLY A 115 -7.79 -10.88 -9.31
C GLY A 115 -7.51 -11.91 -8.23
N THR A 116 -6.28 -11.91 -7.74
CA THR A 116 -5.81 -12.71 -6.62
C THR A 116 -5.07 -11.83 -5.62
N VAL A 117 -5.19 -12.16 -4.33
CA VAL A 117 -4.37 -11.59 -3.26
C VAL A 117 -3.42 -12.68 -2.78
N THR A 118 -2.15 -12.33 -2.60
CA THR A 118 -1.11 -13.19 -2.06
C THR A 118 -0.42 -12.46 -0.91
N VAL A 119 -0.36 -13.06 0.27
CA VAL A 119 0.38 -12.50 1.42
C VAL A 119 1.78 -13.08 1.41
N THR A 120 2.73 -12.37 0.82
CA THR A 120 4.09 -12.86 0.54
C THR A 120 5.04 -12.75 1.73
N HIS A 121 4.71 -11.92 2.72
CA HIS A 121 5.53 -11.75 3.93
C HIS A 121 4.68 -11.42 5.16
N GLY A 122 5.20 -11.73 6.34
CA GLY A 122 4.59 -11.34 7.62
C GLY A 122 3.47 -12.27 8.13
N THR A 123 3.38 -13.49 7.61
CA THR A 123 2.51 -14.53 8.18
C THR A 123 3.35 -15.69 8.74
N ARG A 124 2.77 -16.46 9.68
CA ARG A 124 3.38 -17.68 10.21
C ARG A 124 3.19 -18.91 9.29
N HIS A 125 2.58 -18.73 8.12
CA HIS A 125 2.28 -19.85 7.21
C HIS A 125 3.53 -20.22 6.41
N ALA A 126 3.80 -21.53 6.31
CA ALA A 126 4.92 -22.07 5.52
C ALA A 126 4.75 -21.80 4.00
N THR A 127 3.52 -21.67 3.53
CA THR A 127 3.17 -21.27 2.17
C THR A 127 2.45 -19.92 2.21
N PRO A 128 2.84 -18.94 1.37
CA PRO A 128 2.16 -17.65 1.26
C PRO A 128 0.65 -17.82 1.05
N PRO A 129 -0.22 -17.30 1.94
CA PRO A 129 -1.66 -17.39 1.77
C PRO A 129 -2.11 -16.73 0.47
N ARG A 130 -2.94 -17.41 -0.31
CA ARG A 130 -3.52 -16.92 -1.56
C ARG A 130 -5.05 -16.94 -1.50
N ALA A 131 -5.68 -15.93 -2.09
CA ALA A 131 -7.14 -15.79 -2.13
C ALA A 131 -7.60 -15.12 -3.42
N ALA A 132 -8.84 -15.37 -3.84
CA ALA A 132 -9.47 -14.71 -4.98
C ALA A 132 -9.98 -13.32 -4.56
N LEU A 133 -9.74 -12.30 -5.39
CA LEU A 133 -10.23 -10.93 -5.21
C LEU A 133 -11.29 -10.64 -6.25
N GLY A 134 -12.44 -10.11 -5.83
CA GLY A 134 -13.52 -9.77 -6.74
C GLY A 134 -14.31 -8.54 -6.33
N ARG A 135 -15.10 -8.02 -7.26
CA ARG A 135 -16.11 -6.99 -6.99
C ARG A 135 -17.45 -7.61 -6.65
N THR A 136 -18.07 -7.17 -5.55
CA THR A 136 -19.49 -7.45 -5.31
C THR A 136 -20.33 -6.60 -6.25
N ARG A 137 -21.41 -7.17 -6.79
CA ARG A 137 -22.36 -6.50 -7.67
C ARG A 137 -23.76 -6.66 -7.11
N ASN A 138 -24.61 -5.64 -7.26
CA ASN A 138 -26.04 -5.77 -6.98
C ASN A 138 -26.76 -6.53 -8.12
N ALA A 139 -28.05 -6.83 -7.96
CA ALA A 139 -28.84 -7.51 -8.99
C ALA A 139 -28.81 -6.81 -10.37
N PRO A 140 -28.78 -5.46 -10.46
CA PRO A 140 -28.50 -4.74 -11.71
C PRO A 140 -27.07 -4.81 -12.26
N GLY A 141 -26.14 -5.54 -11.62
CA GLY A 141 -24.75 -5.68 -12.06
C GLY A 141 -23.80 -4.53 -11.68
N ARG A 142 -24.28 -3.50 -10.99
CA ARG A 142 -23.47 -2.35 -10.53
C ARG A 142 -22.54 -2.79 -9.40
N ALA A 143 -21.27 -2.39 -9.47
CA ALA A 143 -20.30 -2.66 -8.42
C ALA A 143 -20.70 -1.95 -7.11
N THR A 144 -20.83 -2.71 -6.02
CA THR A 144 -21.22 -2.22 -4.69
C THR A 144 -20.11 -2.34 -3.65
N GLY A 145 -19.04 -3.05 -3.97
CA GLY A 145 -17.96 -3.34 -3.03
C GLY A 145 -16.98 -4.37 -3.58
N TRP A 146 -16.23 -4.98 -2.66
CA TRP A 146 -15.20 -5.96 -2.93
C TRP A 146 -15.32 -7.16 -1.99
N TYR A 147 -14.88 -8.32 -2.45
CA TYR A 147 -14.78 -9.53 -1.66
C TYR A 147 -13.41 -10.20 -1.85
N ILE A 148 -12.97 -10.92 -0.83
CA ILE A 148 -11.88 -11.88 -0.89
C ILE A 148 -12.44 -13.24 -0.49
N ASP A 149 -12.36 -14.20 -1.40
CA ASP A 149 -12.77 -15.58 -1.17
C ASP A 149 -11.53 -16.49 -1.12
N PRO A 150 -11.51 -17.52 -0.25
CA PRO A 150 -10.41 -18.48 -0.24
C PRO A 150 -10.30 -19.15 -1.63
N THR A 151 -9.07 -19.40 -2.08
CA THR A 151 -8.86 -20.27 -3.25
C THR A 151 -9.29 -21.71 -2.92
N PRO A 152 -9.71 -22.50 -3.92
CA PRO A 152 -10.16 -23.88 -3.72
C PRO A 152 -9.19 -24.77 -2.92
N ASP A 153 -7.89 -24.44 -2.96
CA ASP A 153 -6.81 -25.18 -2.30
C ASP A 153 -6.76 -24.98 -0.77
N GLY A 154 -7.72 -24.28 -0.17
CA GLY A 154 -8.06 -24.40 1.26
C GLY A 154 -7.11 -23.74 2.27
N THR A 155 -6.12 -22.95 1.84
CA THR A 155 -5.06 -22.41 2.71
C THR A 155 -5.35 -21.04 3.34
N ALA A 156 -6.55 -20.46 3.13
CA ALA A 156 -6.90 -19.11 3.58
C ALA A 156 -8.15 -19.07 4.50
N PRO A 157 -8.15 -18.28 5.59
CA PRO A 157 -9.23 -18.23 6.56
C PRO A 157 -10.32 -17.26 6.12
N ALA A 158 -11.50 -17.82 5.85
CA ALA A 158 -12.79 -17.14 5.74
C ALA A 158 -12.93 -16.04 4.66
N ARG A 159 -14.12 -15.98 4.09
CA ARG A 159 -14.55 -14.92 3.19
C ARG A 159 -14.50 -13.55 3.88
N ALA A 160 -13.97 -12.55 3.19
CA ALA A 160 -14.03 -11.15 3.62
C ALA A 160 -14.81 -10.31 2.59
N THR A 161 -15.57 -9.32 3.05
CA THR A 161 -16.28 -8.35 2.20
C THR A 161 -16.05 -6.93 2.70
N GLY A 162 -15.89 -5.96 1.80
CA GLY A 162 -15.66 -4.56 2.13
C GLY A 162 -16.22 -3.59 1.08
N ARG A 163 -16.35 -2.32 1.44
CA ARG A 163 -16.84 -1.28 0.51
C ARG A 163 -15.79 -0.91 -0.54
N THR A 164 -14.52 -0.95 -0.16
CA THR A 164 -13.37 -0.70 -1.03
C THR A 164 -12.46 -1.92 -1.08
N LYS A 165 -11.55 -1.94 -2.07
CA LYS A 165 -10.54 -3.01 -2.19
C LYS A 165 -9.65 -3.07 -0.94
N ASP A 166 -9.27 -1.90 -0.43
CA ASP A 166 -8.39 -1.81 0.74
C ASP A 166 -9.11 -2.24 2.03
N ASP A 167 -10.41 -1.93 2.15
CA ASP A 167 -11.25 -2.39 3.27
C ASP A 167 -11.37 -3.92 3.28
N VAL A 168 -11.56 -4.57 2.12
CA VAL A 168 -11.64 -6.03 2.08
C VAL A 168 -10.29 -6.70 2.36
N ILE A 169 -9.18 -6.18 1.83
CA ILE A 169 -7.83 -6.68 2.12
C ILE A 169 -7.55 -6.58 3.62
N ARG A 170 -7.92 -5.46 4.26
CA ARG A 170 -7.79 -5.29 5.71
C ARG A 170 -8.54 -6.37 6.50
N ARG A 171 -9.80 -6.62 6.15
CA ARG A 171 -10.62 -7.63 6.84
C ARG A 171 -10.01 -9.02 6.68
N TYR A 172 -9.49 -9.33 5.51
CA TYR A 172 -8.81 -10.59 5.23
C TYR A 172 -7.49 -10.74 6.03
N LEU A 173 -6.70 -9.69 6.19
CA LEU A 173 -5.48 -9.78 7.01
C LEU A 173 -5.77 -9.95 8.50
N ARG A 174 -6.91 -9.42 8.98
CA ARG A 174 -7.36 -9.69 10.35
C ARG A 174 -7.74 -11.15 10.54
N THR A 175 -8.40 -11.79 9.57
CA THR A 175 -8.73 -13.23 9.67
C THR A 175 -7.48 -14.10 9.67
N LEU A 176 -6.38 -13.63 9.06
CA LEU A 176 -5.07 -14.27 9.11
C LEU A 176 -4.29 -14.03 10.43
N GLY A 177 -4.81 -13.22 11.35
CA GLY A 177 -4.11 -12.90 12.61
C GLY A 177 -2.90 -11.99 12.44
N VAL A 178 -2.85 -11.22 11.36
CA VAL A 178 -1.69 -10.43 10.93
C VAL A 178 -1.78 -8.95 11.37
N TRP A 179 -2.89 -8.56 12.02
CA TRP A 179 -3.24 -7.18 12.42
C TRP A 179 -3.34 -7.07 13.96
N PRO A 180 -2.95 -5.96 14.64
CA PRO A 180 -2.83 -4.57 14.16
C PRO A 180 -1.42 -3.99 13.96
N GLU A 181 -0.36 -4.79 14.06
CA GLU A 181 1.01 -4.27 14.16
C GLU A 181 1.80 -4.22 12.84
N ALA A 182 1.20 -4.56 11.70
CA ALA A 182 1.91 -4.64 10.43
C ALA A 182 1.38 -3.65 9.39
N ILE A 183 2.28 -2.89 8.77
CA ILE A 183 1.95 -2.13 7.55
C ILE A 183 1.55 -3.13 6.46
N THR A 184 0.39 -2.88 5.86
CA THR A 184 -0.11 -3.63 4.71
C THR A 184 0.36 -2.96 3.42
N TYR A 185 1.31 -3.59 2.74
CA TYR A 185 1.73 -3.18 1.41
C TYR A 185 0.83 -3.85 0.38
N ALA A 186 -0.07 -3.11 -0.29
CA ALA A 186 -0.91 -3.66 -1.36
C ALA A 186 -0.26 -3.39 -2.73
N ARG A 187 0.47 -4.37 -3.28
CA ARG A 187 1.04 -4.24 -4.63
C ARG A 187 0.00 -4.62 -5.66
N ILE A 188 -0.50 -3.66 -6.44
CA ILE A 188 -1.52 -3.91 -7.46
C ILE A 188 -0.87 -4.13 -8.82
N ARG A 189 -0.91 -5.35 -9.34
CA ARG A 189 -0.52 -5.64 -10.73
C ARG A 189 -1.77 -5.69 -11.59
N TYR A 190 -1.77 -5.03 -12.73
CA TYR A 190 -2.81 -5.21 -13.74
C TYR A 190 -2.23 -6.07 -14.85
N THR A 191 -2.75 -7.29 -15.00
CA THR A 191 -2.46 -8.12 -16.16
C THR A 191 -3.48 -7.73 -17.24
N PRO A 192 -3.06 -7.11 -18.36
CA PRO A 192 -3.99 -6.76 -19.42
C PRO A 192 -4.66 -8.04 -19.97
N PRO A 193 -5.96 -7.98 -20.33
CA PRO A 193 -6.62 -9.11 -20.97
C PRO A 193 -5.86 -9.48 -22.26
N ARG A 194 -5.59 -10.78 -22.44
CA ARG A 194 -5.02 -11.33 -23.68
C ARG A 194 -6.02 -11.27 -24.82
#